data_AF-A0A3M2FC43-F1
#
_entry.id   AF-A0A3M2FC43-F1
#
_cell.length_a   1.000
_cell.length_b   1.000
_cell.length_c   1.000
_cell.angle_alpha   90.00
_cell.angle_beta   90.00
_cell.angle_gamma   90.00
#
_symmetry.space_group_name_H-M   'P 1'
#
loop_
_entity.id
_entity.type
_entity.pdbx_description
1 polymer ?
#
loop_
_entity_poly.entity_id
_entity_poly.type
_entity_poly.pdbx_seq_one_letter_code
_entity_poly.pdbx_strand_id
1 'polypeptide(L)' 'MDERLIELETRLAYQERAIEELNQALTGQQRQLDQLLLRLKRIETHLQQGGEPIARPNEEPPPPHY' A
#
# COMPACT_ATOMS: atom_id res chain seq x y z
N MET A 1 5.06 -30.31 38.93
CA MET A 1 5.99 -29.51 38.11
C MET A 1 5.52 -29.44 36.66
N ASP A 2 4.89 -30.49 36.14
CA ASP A 2 4.39 -30.55 34.77
C ASP A 2 3.30 -29.52 34.44
N GLU A 3 2.40 -29.17 35.38
CA GLU A 3 1.34 -28.18 35.14
C GLU A 3 1.89 -26.79 34.77
N ARG A 4 2.98 -26.34 35.42
CA ARG A 4 3.61 -25.05 35.11
C ARG A 4 4.29 -25.08 33.73
N LEU A 5 4.84 -26.24 33.34
CA LEU A 5 5.43 -26.42 32.02
C LEU A 5 4.34 -26.33 30.94
N ILE A 6 3.24 -27.07 31.11
CA ILE A 6 2.09 -27.08 30.19
C ILE A 6 1.49 -25.67 30.03
N GLU A 7 1.37 -24.92 31.13
CA GLU A 7 0.89 -23.55 31.09
C GLU A 7 1.82 -22.64 30.28
N LEU A 8 3.14 -22.77 30.46
CA LEU A 8 4.12 -21.99 29.71
C LEU A 8 4.12 -22.34 28.23
N GLU A 9 4.03 -23.62 27.87
CA GLU A 9 3.94 -24.08 26.48
C GLU A 9 2.65 -23.56 25.81
N THR A 10 1.54 -23.60 26.53
CA THR A 10 0.26 -23.06 26.04
C THR A 10 0.37 -21.55 25.79
N ARG A 11 0.93 -20.79 26.74
CA ARG A 11 1.15 -19.35 26.58
C ARG A 11 2.13 -19.03 25.45
N LEU A 12 3.15 -19.86 25.26
CA LEU A 12 4.12 -19.70 24.17
C LEU A 12 3.42 -19.88 22.81
N ALA A 13 2.64 -20.93 22.63
CA ALA A 13 1.89 -21.19 21.39
C ALA A 13 0.93 -20.03 21.05
N TYR A 14 0.26 -19.45 22.06
CA TYR A 14 -0.57 -18.25 21.84
C TYR A 14 0.25 -17.03 21.42
N GLN A 15 1.43 -16.82 22.01
CA GLN A 15 2.31 -15.71 21.64
C GLN A 15 2.89 -15.89 20.24
N GLU A 16 3.30 -17.09 19.85
CA GLU A 16 3.78 -17.40 18.50
C GLU A 16 2.71 -17.08 17.45
N ARG A 17 1.46 -17.51 17.71
CA ARG A 17 0.33 -17.17 16.84
C ARG A 17 0.08 -15.66 16.78
N ALA A 18 0.12 -14.96 17.91
CA ALA A 18 -0.07 -13.51 17.94
C ALA A 18 1.02 -12.78 17.14
N ILE A 19 2.28 -13.23 17.22
CA ILE A 19 3.39 -12.68 16.44
C ILE A 19 3.16 -12.88 14.94
N GLU A 20 2.72 -14.08 14.52
CA GLU A 20 2.39 -14.38 13.13
C GLU A 20 1.28 -13.46 12.59
N GLU A 21 0.20 -13.30 13.35
CA GLU A 21 -0.93 -12.44 13.00
C GLU A 21 -0.51 -10.97 12.91
N LEU A 22 0.31 -10.48 13.85
CA LEU A 22 0.87 -9.13 13.82
C LEU A 22 1.79 -8.90 12.62
N ASN A 23 2.63 -9.88 12.28
CA ASN A 23 3.51 -9.80 11.11
C ASN A 23 2.70 -9.72 9.80
N GLN A 24 1.64 -10.53 9.67
CA GLN A 24 0.74 -10.47 8.52
C GLN A 24 0.05 -9.10 8.42
N ALA A 25 -0.43 -8.55 9.53
CA ALA A 25 -1.04 -7.22 9.56
C ALA A 25 -0.03 -6.12 9.19
N LEU A 26 1.19 -6.16 9.74
CA LEU A 26 2.25 -5.18 9.46
C LEU A 26 2.68 -5.21 8.00
N THR A 27 2.93 -6.40 7.44
CA THR A 27 3.32 -6.54 6.03
C THR A 27 2.18 -6.14 5.09
N GLY A 28 0.92 -6.41 5.46
CA GLY A 28 -0.26 -5.89 4.76
C GLY A 28 -0.30 -4.37 4.72
N GLN A 29 -0.08 -3.72 5.87
CA GLN A 29 -0.03 -2.26 5.96
C GLN A 29 1.14 -1.67 5.16
N GLN A 30 2.31 -2.28 5.19
CA GLN A 30 3.46 -1.82 4.39
C GLN A 30 3.13 -1.79 2.90
N ARG A 31 2.50 -2.84 2.37
CA ARG A 31 2.07 -2.89 0.96
C ARG A 31 1.08 -1.78 0.63
N GLN A 32 0.14 -1.48 1.54
CA GLN A 32 -0.80 -0.37 1.35
C GLN A 32 -0.09 0.99 1.34
N LEU A 33 0.87 1.20 2.24
CA LEU A 33 1.70 2.41 2.27
C LEU A 33 2.49 2.57 0.97
N ASP A 34 3.13 1.51 0.48
CA ASP A 34 3.89 1.54 -0.78
C ASP A 34 3.00 1.96 -1.96
N GLN A 35 1.77 1.43 -2.02
CA GLN A 35 0.79 1.80 -3.04
C GLN A 35 0.35 3.27 -2.93
N LEU A 36 0.15 3.76 -1.71
CA LEU A 36 -0.22 5.16 -1.46
C LEU A 36 0.92 6.11 -1.83
N LEU A 37 2.15 5.80 -1.43
CA LEU A 37 3.34 6.57 -1.79
C LEU A 37 3.54 6.64 -3.31
N LEU A 38 3.31 5.53 -4.02
CA LEU A 38 3.37 5.51 -5.48
C LEU A 38 2.32 6.44 -6.12
N ARG A 39 1.09 6.45 -5.59
CA ARG A 39 0.03 7.35 -6.07
C ARG A 39 0.34 8.81 -5.77
N LEU A 40 0.82 9.12 -4.57
CA LEU A 40 1.25 10.46 -4.19
C LEU A 40 2.35 10.98 -5.12
N LYS A 41 3.38 10.16 -5.38
CA LYS A 41 4.45 10.53 -6.32
C LYS A 41 3.94 10.86 -7.72
N ARG A 42 2.93 10.13 -8.21
CA ARG A 42 2.29 10.43 -9.52
C ARG A 42 1.56 11.76 -9.50
N ILE A 43 0.82 12.04 -8.43
CA ILE A 43 0.11 13.32 -8.25
C ILE A 43 1.12 14.47 -8.17
N GLU A 44 2.16 14.33 -7.37
CA GLU A 44 3.24 15.32 -7.25
C GLU A 44 3.90 15.59 -8.61
N THR A 45 4.18 14.53 -9.39
CA THR A 45 4.74 14.65 -10.74
C THR A 45 3.80 15.42 -11.67
N HIS A 46 2.49 15.12 -11.67
CA HIS A 46 1.51 15.85 -12.47
C HIS A 46 1.36 17.32 -12.06
N LEU A 47 1.42 17.63 -10.76
CA LEU A 47 1.36 19.00 -10.28
C LEU A 47 2.63 19.79 -10.65
N GLN A 48 3.80 19.17 -10.55
CA GLN A 48 5.08 19.78 -10.94
C GLN A 48 5.21 20.00 -12.46
N GLN A 49 4.58 19.13 -13.25
CA GLN A 49 4.50 19.28 -14.71
C GLN A 49 3.57 20.43 -15.14
N GLY A 50 2.97 21.17 -14.21
CA GLY A 50 2.37 22.46 -14.49
C GLY A 50 1.11 22.34 -15.34
N GLY A 51 0.08 21.64 -14.85
CA GLY A 51 -1.30 21.82 -15.33
C GLY A 51 -1.49 21.70 -16.84
N GLU A 52 -0.76 20.82 -17.53
CA GLU A 52 -1.19 20.43 -18.87
C GLU A 52 -2.59 19.83 -18.74
N PRO A 53 -3.58 20.29 -19.53
CA PRO A 53 -4.89 19.68 -19.52
C PRO A 53 -4.66 18.20 -19.82
N ILE A 54 -5.21 17.32 -18.99
CA ILE A 54 -5.48 15.94 -19.42
C ILE A 54 -6.17 16.11 -20.77
N ALA A 55 -5.44 15.86 -21.87
CA ALA A 55 -5.95 16.10 -23.21
C ALA A 55 -7.29 15.37 -23.26
N ARG A 56 -8.38 16.15 -23.30
CA ARG A 56 -9.71 15.57 -23.40
C ARG A 56 -9.64 14.76 -24.69
N PRO A 57 -10.04 13.49 -24.72
CA PRO A 57 -9.98 12.66 -25.94
C PRO A 57 -10.70 13.25 -27.16
N ASN A 58 -11.41 14.38 -27.01
CA ASN A 58 -12.22 15.07 -28.01
C ASN A 58 -11.60 16.36 -28.59
N GLU A 59 -10.38 16.75 -28.22
CA GLU A 59 -9.73 17.92 -28.84
C GLU A 59 -8.71 17.46 -29.90
N GLU A 60 -9.22 16.92 -31.01
CA GLU A 60 -8.42 16.84 -32.24
C GLU A 60 -8.25 18.27 -32.80
N PRO A 61 -7.01 18.74 -33.05
CA PRO A 61 -6.80 20.06 -33.65
C PRO A 61 -7.42 20.09 -35.05
N PRO A 62 -8.03 21.23 -35.46
CA PRO A 62 -8.73 21.32 -36.74
C PRO A 62 -7.78 21.00 -37.91
N PRO A 63 -8.28 20.31 -38.95
CA PRO A 63 -7.43 19.81 -40.03
C PRO A 63 -6.76 20.96 -40.81
N PRO A 64 -5.54 20.74 -41.31
CA PRO A 64 -4.84 21.74 -42.13
C PRO A 64 -5.61 21.96 -43.43
N HIS A 65 -5.99 23.21 -43.70
CA HIS A 65 -6.52 23.61 -44.99
C HIS A 65 -5.37 23.67 -46.01
N TYR A 66 -5.41 22.79 -47.02
CA TYR A 66 -4.57 22.82 -48.23
C TYR A 66 -5.30 23.52 -49.37
#